data_AF-A0A0D6LBB6-F1
#
_entry.id   AF-A0A0D6LBB6-F1
#
_cell.length_a   1.000
_cell.length_b   1.000
_cell.length_c   1.000
_cell.angle_alpha   90.00
_cell.angle_beta   90.00
_cell.angle_gamma   90.00
#
_symmetry.space_group_name_H-M   'P 1'
#
loop_
_entity.id
_entity.type
_entity.pdbx_description
1 polymer ?
#
loop_
_entity_poly.entity_id
_entity_poly.type
_entity_poly.pdbx_seq_one_letter_code
_entity_poly.pdbx_strand_id
1 'polypeptide(L)'
;MVSSTRGLYFSYYKTIINAPSFLHGLKEITNDNVTEYGHTINTLKRFNLYPEGSHTQAQSSRERKGRGVILSFAYRQFKALTNGLGWKLERCWTVNRGEMAPVESCEGIGNSHYFYIDHVFALAGTTAGWIFLLGILVRLASSIL
;
A
#
# COMPACT_ATOMS: atom_id res chain seq x y z
N MET A 1 11.08 -5.16 -17.07
CA MET A 1 11.36 -3.72 -16.99
C MET A 1 10.90 -3.20 -15.63
N VAL A 2 11.84 -3.06 -14.69
CA VAL A 2 11.57 -2.48 -13.36
C VAL A 2 11.58 -0.97 -13.52
N SER A 3 10.40 -0.35 -13.65
CA SER A 3 10.29 1.11 -13.72
C SER A 3 9.79 1.62 -12.38
N SER A 4 10.66 2.36 -11.69
CA SER A 4 10.45 3.11 -10.43
C SER A 4 10.26 2.27 -9.16
N THR A 5 11.03 2.59 -8.11
CA THR A 5 10.92 2.00 -6.75
C THR A 5 9.47 1.96 -6.23
N ARG A 6 8.64 2.94 -6.63
CA ARG A 6 7.20 2.98 -6.30
C ARG A 6 6.38 1.86 -6.95
N GLY A 7 6.67 1.51 -8.20
CA GLY A 7 6.02 0.40 -8.90
C GLY A 7 6.35 -0.95 -8.27
N LEU A 8 7.58 -1.11 -7.76
CA LEU A 8 7.99 -2.30 -7.00
C LEU A 8 7.17 -2.45 -5.70
N TYR A 9 6.98 -1.36 -4.95
CA TYR A 9 6.14 -1.39 -3.73
C TYR A 9 4.69 -1.76 -4.01
N PHE A 10 4.13 -1.24 -5.10
CA PHE A 10 2.78 -1.60 -5.53
C PHE A 10 2.68 -3.08 -5.94
N SER A 11 3.73 -3.63 -6.58
CA SER A 11 3.79 -5.05 -6.94
C SER A 11 3.72 -5.95 -5.71
N TYR A 12 4.52 -5.68 -4.67
CA TYR A 12 4.49 -6.47 -3.44
C TYR A 12 3.15 -6.32 -2.69
N TYR A 13 2.57 -5.11 -2.69
CA TYR A 13 1.21 -4.89 -2.18
C TYR A 13 0.20 -5.81 -2.87
N LYS A 14 0.27 -5.90 -4.21
CA LYS A 14 -0.61 -6.74 -5.03
C LYS A 14 -0.44 -8.24 -4.72
N THR A 15 0.79 -8.71 -4.49
CA THR A 15 1.06 -10.11 -4.09
C THR A 15 0.36 -10.44 -2.76
N ILE A 16 0.46 -9.56 -1.75
CA ILE A 16 -0.13 -9.82 -0.42
C ILE A 16 -1.66 -9.84 -0.45
N ILE A 17 -2.31 -8.94 -1.21
CA ILE A 17 -3.78 -8.87 -1.25
C ILE A 17 -4.39 -10.02 -2.05
N ASN A 18 -3.66 -10.56 -3.04
CA ASN A 18 -4.12 -11.66 -3.88
C ASN A 18 -3.83 -13.03 -3.25
N ALA A 19 -2.90 -13.09 -2.28
CA ALA A 19 -2.62 -14.31 -1.54
C ALA A 19 -3.84 -14.78 -0.72
N PRO A 20 -4.00 -16.11 -0.55
CA PRO A 20 -5.14 -16.69 0.18
C PRO A 20 -5.19 -16.25 1.65
N SER A 21 -4.03 -16.05 2.27
CA SER A 21 -3.91 -15.49 3.61
C SER A 21 -2.81 -14.43 3.66
N PHE A 22 -2.92 -13.50 4.60
CA PHE A 22 -1.93 -12.45 4.80
C PHE A 22 -0.55 -13.03 5.14
N LEU A 23 -0.50 -14.05 6.00
CA LEU A 23 0.74 -14.75 6.35
C LEU A 23 1.35 -15.49 5.15
N HIS A 24 0.53 -16.06 4.28
CA HIS A 24 1.00 -16.67 3.04
C HIS A 24 1.63 -15.61 2.11
N GLY A 25 0.95 -14.48 1.92
CA GLY A 25 1.48 -13.37 1.14
C GLY A 25 2.79 -12.80 1.74
N LEU A 26 2.89 -12.72 3.07
CA LEU A 26 4.14 -12.34 3.74
C LEU A 26 5.25 -13.37 3.53
N LYS A 27 4.95 -14.68 3.58
CA LYS A 27 5.95 -15.72 3.33
C LYS A 27 6.45 -15.69 1.89
N GLU A 28 5.56 -15.39 0.95
CA GLU A 28 5.84 -15.29 -0.48
C GLU A 28 6.79 -14.13 -0.79
N ILE A 29 6.53 -12.93 -0.27
CA ILE A 29 7.47 -11.80 -0.43
C ILE A 29 8.79 -12.02 0.34
N THR A 30 8.77 -12.79 1.43
CA THR A 30 9.97 -13.08 2.23
C THR A 30 10.90 -14.10 1.55
N ASN A 31 10.37 -14.94 0.67
CA ASN A 31 11.12 -15.95 -0.07
C ASN A 31 10.94 -15.72 -1.58
N ASP A 32 11.23 -14.51 -2.04
CA ASP A 32 11.02 -14.13 -3.42
C ASP A 32 12.18 -14.62 -4.30
N ASN A 33 11.86 -15.34 -5.37
CA ASN A 33 12.82 -15.83 -6.38
C ASN A 33 12.62 -15.19 -7.77
N VAL A 34 11.67 -14.24 -7.89
CA VAL A 34 11.25 -13.63 -9.16
C VAL A 34 11.96 -12.30 -9.39
N THR A 35 12.24 -11.56 -8.32
CA THR A 35 12.85 -10.22 -8.39
C THR A 35 14.34 -10.29 -8.76
N GLU A 36 15.06 -11.32 -8.29
CA GLU A 36 16.47 -11.57 -8.62
C GLU A 36 16.65 -12.99 -9.16
N TYR A 37 17.19 -13.12 -10.38
CA TYR A 37 17.42 -14.41 -11.01
C TYR A 37 18.52 -15.19 -10.27
N GLY A 38 18.23 -16.43 -9.89
CA GLY A 38 19.21 -17.34 -9.29
C GLY A 38 19.39 -17.22 -7.77
N HIS A 39 18.67 -16.32 -7.09
CA HIS A 39 18.74 -16.16 -5.65
C HIS A 39 17.36 -15.94 -5.01
N THR A 40 17.07 -16.65 -3.93
CA THR A 40 15.93 -16.36 -3.06
C THR A 40 16.30 -15.23 -2.11
N ILE A 41 15.64 -14.09 -2.24
CA ILE A 41 15.90 -12.92 -1.40
C ILE A 41 14.75 -12.61 -0.47
N ASN A 42 15.12 -12.17 0.73
CA ASN A 42 14.17 -11.59 1.67
C ASN A 42 13.90 -10.13 1.30
N THR A 43 12.81 -9.88 0.59
CA THR A 43 12.43 -8.53 0.13
C THR A 43 12.10 -7.60 1.28
N LEU A 44 11.61 -8.12 2.43
CA LEU A 44 11.35 -7.32 3.63
C LEU A 44 12.62 -6.68 4.17
N LYS A 45 13.70 -7.47 4.26
CA LYS A 45 15.01 -7.02 4.74
C LYS A 45 15.72 -6.15 3.70
N ARG A 46 15.69 -6.54 2.42
CA ARG A 46 16.36 -5.84 1.31
C ARG A 46 15.75 -4.46 1.04
N PHE A 47 14.42 -4.35 1.03
CA PHE A 47 13.69 -3.13 0.64
C PHE A 47 13.00 -2.42 1.79
N ASN A 48 13.28 -2.79 3.04
CA ASN A 48 12.76 -2.08 4.22
C ASN A 48 11.22 -2.20 4.37
N LEU A 49 10.62 -3.27 3.87
CA LEU A 49 9.17 -3.44 3.78
C LEU A 49 8.51 -3.96 5.08
N TYR A 50 9.19 -3.85 6.22
CA TYR A 50 8.86 -4.58 7.45
C TYR A 50 7.37 -4.56 7.84
N PRO A 51 6.79 -5.75 8.13
CA PRO A 51 5.45 -5.86 8.69
C PRO A 51 5.50 -5.42 10.16
N GLU A 52 4.95 -4.25 10.49
CA GLU A 52 4.78 -3.80 11.89
C GLU A 52 3.66 -4.58 12.63
N GLY A 53 3.43 -5.85 12.26
CA GLY A 53 2.28 -6.66 12.65
C GLY A 53 2.63 -7.99 13.34
N SER A 54 3.90 -8.21 13.68
CA SER A 54 4.31 -9.28 14.59
C SER A 54 5.24 -8.69 15.62
N HIS A 55 4.78 -8.61 16.87
CA HIS A 55 5.50 -8.19 18.07
C HIS A 55 7.04 -8.28 17.93
N THR A 56 7.69 -7.15 17.70
CA THR A 56 9.02 -6.90 18.25
C THR A 56 9.16 -5.40 18.42
N GLN A 57 9.12 -4.96 19.67
CA GLN A 57 9.46 -3.58 20.02
C GLN A 57 10.91 -3.33 19.61
N ALA A 58 11.12 -2.35 18.74
CA ALA A 58 12.41 -1.69 18.59
C ALA A 58 12.13 -0.20 18.38
N GLN A 59 12.25 0.56 19.46
CA GLN A 59 12.18 2.01 19.47
C GLN A 59 13.35 2.63 18.68
N SER A 60 13.04 3.80 18.12
CA SER A 60 13.94 4.89 17.73
C SER A 60 14.52 4.89 16.31
N SER A 61 14.00 5.87 15.55
CA SER A 61 14.68 6.63 14.48
C SER A 61 14.84 5.99 13.09
N ARG A 62 13.72 5.75 12.38
CA ARG A 62 13.55 6.11 10.95
C ARG A 62 12.11 5.86 10.49
N GLU A 63 11.37 6.95 10.39
CA GLU A 63 9.96 7.10 10.04
C GLU A 63 9.62 6.76 8.57
N ARG A 64 10.02 5.57 8.08
CA ARG A 64 9.74 5.14 6.69
C ARG A 64 9.85 3.63 6.44
N LYS A 65 9.41 2.78 7.38
CA LYS A 65 9.25 1.33 7.20
C LYS A 65 7.79 0.92 7.35
N GLY A 66 7.29 0.03 6.50
CA GLY A 66 6.07 -0.75 6.78
C GLY A 66 4.74 -0.26 6.20
N ARG A 67 4.67 0.88 5.49
CA ARG A 67 3.40 1.38 4.94
C ARG A 67 2.71 0.42 3.95
N GLY A 68 3.49 -0.30 3.13
CA GLY A 68 2.93 -1.21 2.13
C GLY A 68 2.17 -2.39 2.73
N VAL A 69 2.68 -2.95 3.84
CA VAL A 69 2.08 -4.13 4.47
C VAL A 69 0.82 -3.77 5.26
N ILE A 70 0.84 -2.65 5.98
CA ILE A 70 -0.33 -2.16 6.74
C ILE A 70 -1.48 -1.89 5.77
N LEU A 71 -1.19 -1.28 4.63
CA LEU A 71 -2.18 -0.98 3.61
C LEU A 71 -2.75 -2.26 2.97
N SER A 72 -1.93 -3.29 2.73
CA SER A 72 -2.40 -4.60 2.28
C SER A 72 -3.33 -5.27 3.31
N PHE A 73 -2.99 -5.22 4.60
CA PHE A 73 -3.85 -5.75 5.65
C PHE A 73 -5.17 -4.98 5.74
N ALA A 74 -5.10 -3.65 5.77
CA ALA A 74 -6.26 -2.76 5.80
C ALA A 74 -7.21 -3.03 4.61
N TYR A 75 -6.67 -3.22 3.40
CA TYR A 75 -7.47 -3.54 2.22
C TYR A 75 -8.20 -4.89 2.35
N ARG A 76 -7.57 -5.93 2.91
CA ARG A 76 -8.23 -7.22 3.14
C ARG A 76 -9.38 -7.10 4.14
N GLN A 77 -9.19 -6.34 5.22
CA GLN A 77 -10.24 -6.07 6.19
C GLN A 77 -11.37 -5.25 5.57
N PHE A 78 -11.02 -4.20 4.81
CA PHE A 78 -11.98 -3.38 4.09
C PHE A 78 -12.83 -4.23 3.13
N LYS A 79 -12.20 -5.05 2.28
CA LYS A 79 -12.92 -5.94 1.36
C LYS A 79 -13.80 -6.94 2.08
N ALA A 80 -13.34 -7.51 3.20
CA ALA A 80 -14.14 -8.42 4.01
C ALA A 80 -15.37 -7.74 4.61
N LEU A 81 -15.23 -6.52 5.13
CA LEU A 81 -16.32 -5.72 5.68
C LEU A 81 -17.33 -5.32 4.60
N THR A 82 -16.85 -4.81 3.47
CA THR A 82 -17.71 -4.34 2.37
C THR A 82 -18.47 -5.49 1.72
N ASN A 83 -17.84 -6.66 1.60
CA ASN A 83 -18.50 -7.88 1.16
C ASN A 83 -19.56 -8.35 2.16
N GLY A 84 -19.27 -8.28 3.47
CA GLY A 84 -20.24 -8.61 4.51
C GLY A 84 -21.45 -7.67 4.55
N LEU A 85 -21.24 -6.39 4.21
CA LEU A 85 -22.28 -5.36 4.15
C LEU A 85 -22.98 -5.28 2.78
N GLY A 86 -22.53 -6.05 1.78
CA GLY A 86 -23.10 -6.05 0.43
C GLY A 86 -22.91 -4.74 -0.36
N TRP A 87 -21.94 -3.91 0.01
CA TRP A 87 -21.70 -2.61 -0.63
C TRP A 87 -20.86 -2.75 -1.90
N LYS A 88 -21.44 -2.39 -3.06
CA LYS A 88 -20.70 -2.23 -4.32
C LYS A 88 -19.96 -0.90 -4.35
N LEU A 89 -18.67 -0.93 -3.99
CA LEU A 89 -17.78 0.25 -3.95
C LEU A 89 -16.85 0.37 -5.17
N GLU A 90 -17.09 -0.44 -6.19
CA GLU A 90 -16.46 -0.34 -7.50
C GLU A 90 -17.50 -0.36 -8.62
N ARG A 91 -17.23 0.37 -9.69
CA ARG A 91 -18.02 0.37 -10.94
C ARG A 91 -17.14 -0.18 -12.04
N CYS A 92 -17.61 -1.24 -12.71
CA CYS A 92 -16.88 -1.88 -13.80
C CYS A 92 -17.50 -1.51 -15.14
N TRP A 93 -16.64 -1.22 -16.10
CA TRP A 93 -17.01 -0.92 -17.48
C TRP A 93 -16.23 -1.82 -18.41
N THR A 94 -16.90 -2.34 -19.44
CA THR A 94 -16.27 -3.12 -20.50
C THR A 94 -15.74 -2.18 -21.58
N VAL A 95 -14.43 -2.19 -21.80
CA VAL A 95 -13.81 -1.40 -22.86
C VAL A 95 -13.52 -2.32 -24.04
N ASN A 96 -14.23 -2.11 -25.15
CA ASN A 96 -13.97 -2.81 -26.40
C ASN A 96 -12.68 -2.29 -27.03
N ARG A 97 -11.76 -3.20 -27.37
CA ARG A 97 -10.44 -2.87 -27.93
C ARG A 97 -10.35 -3.23 -29.43
N GLY A 98 -11.44 -3.04 -30.17
CA GLY A 98 -11.52 -3.46 -31.57
C GLY A 98 -11.54 -4.99 -31.69
N GLU A 99 -10.56 -5.56 -32.39
CA GLU A 99 -10.48 -7.02 -32.66
C GLU A 99 -10.05 -7.88 -31.46
N MET A 100 -9.63 -7.28 -30.35
CA MET A 100 -9.26 -8.01 -29.14
C MET A 100 -10.45 -8.21 -28.21
N ALA A 101 -10.39 -9.28 -27.42
CA ALA A 101 -11.39 -9.55 -26.37
C ALA A 101 -11.58 -8.32 -25.46
N PRO A 102 -12.83 -7.94 -25.17
CA PRO A 102 -13.11 -6.81 -24.30
C PRO A 102 -12.53 -7.06 -22.92
N VAL A 103 -11.97 -6.01 -22.30
CA VAL A 103 -11.42 -6.11 -20.96
C VAL A 103 -12.20 -5.23 -20.01
N GLU A 104 -12.54 -5.81 -18.86
CA GLU A 104 -13.21 -5.10 -17.79
C GLU A 104 -12.23 -4.19 -17.05
N SER A 105 -12.61 -2.92 -16.93
CA SER A 105 -11.90 -1.90 -16.16
C SER A 105 -12.81 -1.45 -15.02
N CYS A 106 -12.43 -1.76 -13.79
CA CYS A 106 -13.17 -1.39 -12.59
C CYS A 106 -12.55 -0.16 -11.93
N GLU A 107 -13.38 0.80 -11.56
CA GLU A 107 -12.99 2.05 -10.91
C GLU A 107 -13.71 2.24 -9.58
N GLY A 108 -13.03 2.89 -8.63
CA GLY A 108 -13.57 3.19 -7.30
C GLY A 108 -12.74 2.56 -6.18
N ILE A 109 -13.08 2.92 -4.94
CA ILE A 109 -12.32 2.54 -3.75
C ILE A 109 -12.33 1.03 -3.49
N GLY A 110 -13.30 0.30 -4.05
CA GLY A 110 -13.33 -1.17 -4.03
C GLY A 110 -12.20 -1.81 -4.84
N ASN A 111 -11.62 -1.10 -5.81
CA ASN A 111 -10.48 -1.58 -6.57
C ASN A 111 -9.17 -1.31 -5.82
N SER A 112 -8.34 -2.35 -5.71
CA SER A 112 -7.02 -2.34 -5.07
C SER A 112 -6.10 -1.19 -5.49
N HIS A 113 -6.16 -0.75 -6.75
CA HIS A 113 -5.29 0.31 -7.28
C HIS A 113 -5.70 1.67 -6.73
N TYR A 114 -7.00 2.00 -6.81
CA TYR A 114 -7.54 3.25 -6.29
C TYR A 114 -7.40 3.33 -4.78
N PHE A 115 -7.69 2.24 -4.05
CA PHE A 115 -7.49 2.18 -2.61
C PHE A 115 -6.05 2.52 -2.21
N TYR A 116 -5.07 1.94 -2.92
CA TYR A 116 -3.66 2.17 -2.64
C TYR A 116 -3.26 3.63 -2.85
N ILE A 117 -3.59 4.17 -4.02
CA ILE A 117 -3.19 5.53 -4.41
C ILE A 117 -3.85 6.59 -3.53
N ASP A 118 -5.15 6.46 -3.27
CA ASP A 118 -5.92 7.38 -2.43
C ASP A 118 -5.32 7.50 -1.01
N HIS A 119 -5.03 6.37 -0.37
CA HIS A 119 -4.45 6.36 0.96
C HIS A 119 -3.00 6.88 1.00
N VAL A 120 -2.20 6.58 -0.04
CA VAL A 120 -0.83 7.11 -0.13
C VAL A 120 -0.85 8.64 -0.23
N PHE A 121 -1.76 9.21 -1.02
CA PHE A 121 -1.92 10.65 -1.12
C PHE A 121 -2.53 11.26 0.14
N ALA A 122 -3.51 10.61 0.77
CA ALA A 122 -4.09 11.06 2.02
C ALA A 122 -3.03 11.17 3.13
N LEU A 123 -2.19 10.14 3.31
CA LEU A 123 -1.10 10.16 4.30
C LEU A 123 -0.03 11.22 3.99
N ALA A 124 0.28 11.44 2.72
CA ALA A 124 1.20 12.50 2.32
C ALA A 124 0.58 13.89 2.59
N GLY A 125 -0.71 14.06 2.31
CA GLY A 125 -1.45 15.29 2.57
C GLY A 125 -1.56 15.60 4.06
N THR A 126 -1.86 14.60 4.90
CA THR A 126 -1.96 14.81 6.36
C THR A 126 -0.63 15.19 6.97
N THR A 127 0.48 14.53 6.59
CA THR A 127 1.81 14.90 7.07
C THR A 127 2.21 16.31 6.65
N ALA A 128 1.99 16.69 5.39
CA ALA A 128 2.24 18.05 4.91
C ALA A 128 1.37 19.10 5.64
N GLY A 129 0.08 18.79 5.83
CA GLY A 129 -0.84 19.66 6.57
C GLY A 129 -0.43 19.84 8.03
N TRP A 130 0.00 18.77 8.69
CA TRP A 130 0.48 18.84 10.08
C TRP A 130 1.74 19.69 10.21
N ILE A 131 2.70 19.53 9.30
CA ILE A 131 3.93 20.34 9.26
C ILE A 131 3.57 21.83 9.05
N PHE A 132 2.62 22.11 8.15
CA PHE A 132 2.18 23.48 7.91
C PHE A 132 1.53 24.12 9.15
N LEU A 133 0.64 23.39 9.83
CA LEU A 133 0.01 23.87 11.07
C LEU A 133 1.05 24.08 12.20
N LEU A 134 1.99 23.15 12.36
CA LEU A 134 3.10 23.32 13.30
C LEU A 134 3.96 24.54 12.96
N GLY A 135 4.22 24.80 11.68
CA GLY A 135 4.94 25.98 11.22
C GLY A 135 4.24 27.29 11.60
N ILE A 136 2.91 27.35 11.44
CA ILE A 136 2.10 28.49 11.86
C ILE A 136 2.17 28.67 13.38
N LEU A 137 2.02 27.59 14.15
CA LEU A 137 2.06 27.63 15.61
C LEU A 137 3.41 28.14 16.13
N VAL A 138 4.53 27.66 15.57
CA VAL A 138 5.87 28.13 15.94
C VAL A 138 6.05 29.61 15.60
N ARG A 139 5.60 30.06 14.42
CA ARG A 139 5.69 31.48 14.03
C ARG A 139 4.91 32.39 14.97
N LEU A 140 3.70 31.99 15.36
CA LEU A 140 2.86 32.74 16.30
C LEU A 140 3.47 32.76 17.69
N ALA A 141 3.97 31.63 18.19
CA ALA A 141 4.62 31.54 19.49
C ALA A 141 5.86 32.44 19.59
N SER A 142 6.68 32.51 18.52
CA SER A 142 7.84 33.41 18.46
C SER A 142 7.49 34.90 18.29
N SER A 143 6.24 35.24 17.99
CA SER A 143 5.80 36.65 17.88
C SER A 143 5.23 37.19 19.20
N ILE A 144 5.00 36.30 20.18
CA ILE A 144 4.41 36.62 21.50
C ILE A 144 5.48 36.68 22.60
N LEU A 145 6.65 36.05 22.37
CA LEU A 145 7.83 36.10 23.24
C LEU A 145 8.79 37.20 22.78
#